data_AF-X1KSX6-F1
#
_entry.id   AF-X1KSX6-F1
#
_cell.length_a   1.000
_cell.length_b   1.000
_cell.length_c   1.000
_cell.angle_alpha   90.00
_cell.angle_beta   90.00
_cell.angle_gamma   90.00
#
_symmetry.space_group_name_H-M   'P 1'
#
loop_
_entity.id
_entity.type
_entity.pdbx_description
1 polymer ?
#
loop_
_entity_poly.entity_id
_entity_poly.type
_entity_poly.pdbx_seq_one_letter_code
_entity_poly.pdbx_strand_id
1 'polypeptide(L)' 'MGGEGKLYHDVDVVERTDITPVGKAVKVYHVSAYTKGDTYFTIRVAEKDFSKEQVAKLLTAEAALIESIKEL' A
#
# COMPACT_ATOMS: atom_id res chain seq x y z
N MET A 1 7.17 -15.38 20.22
CA MET A 1 5.91 -15.06 19.52
C MET A 1 6.27 -14.37 18.20
N GLY A 2 6.63 -15.14 17.17
CA GLY A 2 7.00 -14.62 15.85
C GLY A 2 5.79 -14.69 14.94
N GLY A 3 5.19 -13.55 14.64
CA GLY A 3 3.94 -13.46 13.88
C GLY A 3 4.05 -14.11 12.50
N GLU A 4 3.03 -14.90 12.17
CA GLU A 4 2.84 -15.53 10.87
C GLU A 4 2.95 -14.51 9.72
N GLY A 5 3.76 -14.83 8.71
CA GLY A 5 3.41 -14.60 7.30
C GLY A 5 3.09 -13.19 6.80
N LYS A 6 3.51 -12.11 7.46
CA LYS A 6 3.35 -10.78 6.86
C LYS A 6 4.22 -10.64 5.60
N LEU A 7 3.57 -10.44 4.46
CA LEU A 7 4.23 -10.23 3.16
C LEU A 7 4.87 -8.84 3.03
N TYR A 8 4.64 -7.94 4.00
CA TYR A 8 5.19 -6.60 4.03
C TYR A 8 5.52 -6.13 5.45
N HIS A 9 6.42 -5.15 5.57
CA HIS A 9 6.82 -4.47 6.80
C HIS A 9 7.06 -2.97 6.57
N ASP A 10 7.37 -2.24 7.65
CA ASP A 10 7.69 -0.79 7.65
C ASP A 10 6.68 0.06 6.88
N VAL A 11 5.42 -0.01 7.32
CA VAL A 11 4.33 0.76 6.71
C VAL A 11 4.43 2.22 7.11
N ASP A 12 4.52 3.09 6.12
CA ASP A 12 4.44 4.55 6.23
C ASP A 12 3.19 5.07 5.52
N VAL A 13 2.52 6.06 6.11
CA VAL A 13 1.29 6.64 5.56
C VAL A 13 1.45 8.15 5.45
N VAL A 14 1.33 8.66 4.23
CA VAL A 14 1.40 10.09 3.95
C VAL A 14 0.08 10.56 3.34
N GLU A 15 -0.53 11.56 3.98
CA GLU A 15 -1.67 12.27 3.41
C GLU A 15 -1.20 13.15 2.25
N ARG A 16 -1.90 13.08 1.12
CA ARG A 16 -1.67 13.89 -0.06
C ARG A 16 -2.98 14.42 -0.62
N THR A 17 -2.88 15.49 -1.40
CA THR A 17 -3.97 16.00 -2.21
C THR A 17 -3.66 15.71 -3.67
N ASP A 18 -4.58 15.05 -4.36
CA ASP A 18 -4.49 14.79 -5.80
C ASP A 18 -5.54 15.63 -6.54
N ILE A 19 -5.24 15.99 -7.79
CA ILE A 19 -6.14 16.76 -8.63
C ILE A 19 -6.72 15.80 -9.67
N THR A 20 -8.02 15.55 -9.57
CA THR A 20 -8.74 14.74 -10.55
C THR A 20 -8.66 15.35 -11.96
N PRO A 21 -8.85 14.56 -13.04
CA PRO A 21 -8.87 15.08 -14.40
C PRO A 21 -9.91 16.19 -14.66
N VAL A 22 -10.92 16.30 -13.79
CA VAL A 22 -11.96 17.34 -13.83
C VAL A 22 -11.62 18.56 -12.96
N GLY A 23 -10.38 18.68 -12.49
CA GLY A 23 -9.87 19.83 -11.72
C GLY A 23 -10.32 19.87 -10.26
N LYS A 24 -10.92 18.81 -9.72
CA LYS A 24 -11.31 18.73 -8.31
C LYS A 24 -10.16 18.18 -7.47
N ALA A 25 -9.84 18.89 -6.38
CA ALA A 25 -8.93 18.40 -5.36
C ALA A 25 -9.61 17.29 -4.54
N VAL A 26 -8.92 16.16 -4.41
CA VAL A 26 -9.37 15.02 -3.60
C VAL A 26 -8.25 14.62 -2.65
N LYS A 27 -8.62 14.17 -1.45
CA LYS A 27 -7.66 13.63 -0.50
C LYS A 27 -7.34 12.18 -0.85
N VAL A 28 -6.05 11.86 -0.89
CA VAL A 28 -5.54 10.52 -1.11
C VAL A 28 -4.47 10.21 -0.06
N TYR A 29 -4.35 8.95 0.31
CA TYR A 29 -3.34 8.46 1.21
C TYR A 29 -2.34 7.63 0.40
N HIS A 30 -1.08 8.04 0.43
CA HIS A 30 0.01 7.24 -0.09
C HIS A 30 0.48 6.35 1.04
N VAL A 31 0.29 5.04 0.89
CA VAL A 31 0.75 4.05 1.86
C VAL A 31 1.92 3.33 1.25
N SER A 32 3.08 3.47 1.87
CA SER A 32 4.32 2.84 1.45
C SER A 32 4.67 1.72 2.41
N ALA A 33 5.29 0.67 1.88
CA ALA A 33 5.77 -0.45 2.68
C ALA A 33 6.94 -1.14 1.96
N TYR A 34 7.62 -2.02 2.67
CA TYR A 34 8.60 -2.94 2.09
C TYR A 34 7.99 -4.34 2.02
N THR A 35 8.20 -5.06 0.92
CA THR A 35 7.85 -6.48 0.84
C THR A 35 8.75 -7.30 1.75
N LYS A 36 8.38 -8.56 2.03
CA LYS A 36 9.24 -9.50 2.78
C LYS A 36 10.66 -9.62 2.17
N GLY A 37 10.80 -9.47 0.86
CA GLY A 37 12.08 -9.43 0.16
C GLY A 37 12.70 -8.04 0.05
N ASP A 38 12.41 -7.11 0.98
CA ASP A 38 12.95 -5.75 1.07
C ASP A 38 12.70 -4.86 -0.16
N THR A 39 11.63 -5.11 -0.92
CA THR A 39 11.26 -4.27 -2.06
C THR A 39 10.36 -3.14 -1.60
N TYR A 40 10.78 -1.90 -1.80
CA TYR A 40 9.93 -0.75 -1.53
C TYR A 40 8.78 -0.63 -2.55
N PHE A 41 7.57 -0.41 -2.07
CA PHE A 41 6.40 -0.13 -2.90
C PHE A 41 5.46 0.88 -2.24
N THR A 42 4.63 1.53 -3.06
CA THR A 42 3.63 2.51 -2.60
C THR A 42 2.29 2.26 -3.29
N ILE A 43 1.23 2.17 -2.50
CA ILE A 43 -0.15 2.14 -2.97
C ILE A 43 -0.83 3.49 -2.74
N ARG A 44 -1.76 3.85 -3.62
CA ARG A 44 -2.61 5.04 -3.46
C ARG A 44 -4.00 4.61 -3.02
N VAL A 45 -4.48 5.19 -1.92
CA VAL A 45 -5.79 4.87 -1.35
C VAL A 45 -6.63 6.14 -1.28
N ALA A 46 -7.80 6.14 -1.91
CA ALA A 46 -8.71 7.27 -1.82
C ALA A 46 -9.24 7.42 -0.38
N GLU A 47 -9.52 8.64 0.06
CA GLU A 47 -10.00 8.90 1.43
C GLU A 47 -11.24 8.07 1.80
N LYS A 48 -12.19 7.91 0.86
CA LYS A 48 -13.40 7.10 1.07
C LYS A 48 -13.12 5.62 1.35
N ASP A 49 -11.97 5.11 0.91
CA ASP A 49 -11.56 3.70 1.01
C ASP A 49 -10.45 3.51 2.06
N PHE A 50 -10.05 4.58 2.75
CA PHE A 50 -8.96 4.56 3.71
C PHE A 50 -9.41 3.96 5.05
N SER A 51 -9.28 2.64 5.17
CA SER A 51 -9.48 1.90 6.42
C SER A 51 -8.30 0.94 6.67
N LYS A 52 -8.05 0.60 7.94
CA LYS A 52 -6.97 -0.33 8.31
C LYS A 52 -7.08 -1.67 7.59
N GLU A 53 -8.30 -2.20 7.50
CA GLU A 53 -8.59 -3.48 6.85
C GLU A 53 -8.35 -3.41 5.34
N GLN A 54 -8.80 -2.33 4.69
CA GLN A 54 -8.64 -2.16 3.26
C GLN A 54 -7.18 -1.91 2.87
N VAL A 55 -6.47 -1.06 3.64
CA VAL A 55 -5.04 -0.81 3.45
C VAL A 55 -4.25 -2.11 3.63
N ALA A 56 -4.53 -2.89 4.68
CA ALA A 56 -3.84 -4.17 4.90
C ALA A 56 -4.09 -5.16 3.76
N LYS A 57 -5.32 -5.21 3.21
CA LYS A 57 -5.67 -6.05 2.07
C LYS A 57 -4.91 -5.63 0.80
N LEU A 58 -4.87 -4.33 0.50
CA LEU A 58 -4.15 -3.79 -0.65
C LEU A 58 -2.64 -4.02 -0.53
N LEU A 59 -2.05 -3.76 0.64
CA LEU A 59 -0.62 -4.00 0.88
C LEU A 59 -0.27 -5.49 0.74
N THR A 60 -1.12 -6.40 1.24
CA THR A 60 -0.90 -7.84 1.10
C THR A 60 -0.95 -8.27 -0.37
N ALA A 61 -1.94 -7.79 -1.12
CA ALA A 61 -2.11 -8.14 -2.53
C ALA A 61 -0.94 -7.62 -3.39
N GLU A 62 -0.52 -6.38 -3.17
CA GLU A 62 0.59 -5.77 -3.90
C GLU A 62 1.92 -6.47 -3.55
N ALA A 63 2.18 -6.73 -2.27
CA ALA A 63 3.37 -7.44 -1.85
C ALA A 63 3.42 -8.87 -2.41
N ALA A 64 2.30 -9.59 -2.43
CA ALA A 64 2.22 -10.92 -3.04
C ALA A 64 2.57 -10.89 -4.53
N LEU A 65 2.05 -9.90 -5.26
CA LEU A 65 2.32 -9.74 -6.69
C LEU A 65 3.80 -9.45 -6.97
N ILE A 66 4.42 -8.56 -6.19
CA ILE A 66 5.84 -8.22 -6.30
C ILE A 66 6.73 -9.43 -6.01
N GLU A 67 6.44 -10.16 -4.93
CA GLU A 67 7.22 -11.35 -4.56
C GLU A 67 7.04 -12.47 -5.59
N SER A 68 5.84 -12.67 -6.14
CA SER A 68 5.61 -13.65 -7.22
C SER A 68 6.37 -13.31 -8.52
N ILE A 69 6.62 -12.04 -8.82
CA ILE A 69 7.45 -11.66 -9.98
C ILE A 69 8.92 -11.99 -9.75
N LYS A 70 9.42 -11.89 -8.51
CA LYS A 70 10.82 -12.24 -8.18
C LYS A 70 11.13 -13.73 -8.29
N GLU A 71 10.11 -14.60 -8.25
CA GLU A 71 10.27 -16.05 -8.37
C GLU A 71 10.36 -16.56 -9.82
N LEU A 72 10.20 -15.68 -10.82
CA LEU A 72 10.36 -15.96 -12.26
C LEU A 72 11.78 -15.70 -12.77
#